data_AF-A0A2G5TB10-F1
#
_entry.id   AF-A0A2G5TB10-F1
#
_cell.length_a   1.000
_cell.length_b   1.000
_cell.length_c   1.000
_cell.angle_alpha   90.00
_cell.angle_beta   90.00
_cell.angle_gamma   90.00
#
_symmetry.space_group_name_H-M   'P 1'
#
loop_
_entity.id
_entity.type
_entity.pdbx_description
1 polymer ?
#
loop_
_entity_poly.entity_id
_entity_poly.type
_entity_poly.pdbx_seq_one_letter_code
_entity_poly.pdbx_strand_id
1 'polypeptide(L)'
;MSGSYLYLVSLAQKVGKVAFVTSSLLGILFIFLTLFGVRKIFGTYKYLMVVFSALGIFLACLDAVFHPNLHFYNSGYVFFTLKTPFGLSQTCMTAILTLYTGVYSLTISMLAVQFVYRYCALFSLSYLSFFRGWKSVSWISYILFFGIIWWIGAYYLIQMDDICANYFKNEMLLRYEVLPTEVPMMMFLAFDPSDGSVRLWNASYTLLISSIMGIQYITMIYCGWNMYSKMEEKISGLSTSLKRHHRQLFKTLVLQVVSILSYS
;
A
#
# COMPACT_ATOMS: atom_id res chain seq x y z
N MET A 1 6.61 14.06 -31.35
CA MET A 1 7.31 12.77 -31.17
C MET A 1 7.27 12.40 -29.70
N SER A 2 6.30 11.60 -29.26
CA SER A 2 6.38 11.01 -27.93
C SER A 2 6.90 9.57 -28.12
N GLY A 3 8.16 9.33 -27.77
CA GLY A 3 8.84 8.06 -28.02
C GLY A 3 8.49 6.94 -27.02
N SER A 4 9.26 5.86 -27.11
CA SER A 4 9.23 4.69 -26.22
C SER A 4 9.49 5.08 -24.75
N TYR A 5 8.79 4.44 -23.82
CA TYR A 5 8.94 4.59 -22.37
C TYR A 5 9.86 3.54 -21.76
N LEU A 6 10.45 2.65 -22.56
CA LEU A 6 11.39 1.63 -22.09
C LEU A 6 12.58 2.23 -21.33
N TYR A 7 13.05 3.41 -21.73
CA TYR A 7 14.08 4.13 -20.97
C TYR A 7 13.61 4.51 -19.56
N LEU A 8 12.39 5.04 -19.43
CA LEU A 8 11.79 5.39 -18.14
C LEU A 8 11.59 4.16 -17.26
N VAL A 9 11.13 3.04 -17.85
CA VAL A 9 11.01 1.76 -17.14
C VAL A 9 12.37 1.27 -16.65
N SER A 10 13.41 1.35 -17.49
CA SER A 10 14.78 0.98 -17.11
C SER A 10 15.31 1.86 -15.96
N LEU A 11 15.04 3.17 -16.01
CA LEU A 11 15.38 4.09 -14.94
C LEU A 11 14.62 3.75 -13.65
N ALA A 12 13.31 3.53 -13.73
CA ALA A 12 12.47 3.15 -12.60
C ALA A 12 12.95 1.83 -11.97
N GLN A 13 13.35 0.83 -12.77
CA GLN A 13 13.93 -0.42 -12.28
C GLN A 13 15.26 -0.20 -11.55
N LYS A 14 16.13 0.70 -12.04
CA LYS A 14 17.39 1.03 -11.36
C LYS A 14 17.14 1.72 -10.02
N VAL A 15 16.23 2.71 -10.01
CA VAL A 15 15.81 3.40 -8.78
C VAL A 15 15.16 2.43 -7.80
N GLY A 16 14.26 1.57 -8.28
CA GLY A 16 13.60 0.52 -7.51
C GLY A 16 14.58 -0.46 -6.86
N LYS A 17 15.65 -0.85 -7.55
CA LYS A 17 16.72 -1.68 -6.95
C LYS A 17 17.44 -0.98 -5.79
N VAL A 18 17.76 0.31 -5.96
CA VAL A 18 18.39 1.10 -4.88
C VAL A 18 17.41 1.27 -3.72
N ALA A 19 16.14 1.57 -4.00
CA ALA A 19 15.07 1.68 -3.02
C ALA A 19 14.86 0.35 -2.27
N PHE A 20 14.88 -0.78 -2.96
CA PHE A 20 14.78 -2.10 -2.36
C PHE A 20 15.92 -2.38 -1.39
N VAL A 21 17.17 -2.19 -1.80
CA VAL A 21 18.35 -2.43 -0.94
C VAL A 21 18.30 -1.52 0.29
N THR A 22 18.07 -0.23 0.08
CA THR A 22 18.03 0.75 1.17
C THR A 22 16.87 0.50 2.13
N SER A 23 15.64 0.34 1.64
CA SER A 23 14.46 0.05 2.46
C SER A 23 14.57 -1.28 3.20
N SER A 24 15.13 -2.31 2.57
CA SER A 24 15.33 -3.62 3.23
C SER A 24 16.37 -3.53 4.35
N LEU A 25 17.51 -2.90 4.09
CA LEU A 25 18.56 -2.72 5.11
C LEU A 25 18.04 -1.89 6.30
N LEU A 26 17.40 -0.76 6.02
CA LEU A 26 16.82 0.10 7.06
C LEU A 26 15.67 -0.60 7.80
N GLY A 27 14.83 -1.36 7.10
CA GLY A 27 13.74 -2.14 7.69
C GLY A 27 14.25 -3.24 8.61
N ILE A 28 15.26 -4.00 8.19
CA ILE A 28 15.90 -5.05 9.01
C ILE A 28 16.58 -4.43 10.24
N LEU A 29 17.33 -3.34 10.05
CA LEU A 29 17.94 -2.60 11.15
C LEU A 29 16.87 -2.09 12.13
N PHE A 30 15.77 -1.54 11.62
CA PHE A 30 14.66 -1.05 12.43
C PHE A 30 13.99 -2.17 13.23
N ILE A 31 13.76 -3.34 12.62
CA ILE A 31 13.26 -4.54 13.31
C ILE A 31 14.23 -4.96 14.40
N PHE A 32 15.52 -5.05 14.09
CA PHE A 32 16.57 -5.41 15.05
C PHE A 32 16.61 -4.44 16.24
N LEU A 33 16.64 -3.13 16.00
CA LEU A 33 16.63 -2.10 17.05
C LEU A 33 15.33 -2.15 17.86
N THR A 34 14.19 -2.38 17.22
CA THR A 34 12.89 -2.51 17.89
C THR A 34 12.86 -3.74 18.80
N LEU A 35 13.40 -4.88 18.35
CA LEU A 35 13.46 -6.13 19.10
C LEU A 35 14.48 -6.10 20.24
N PHE A 36 15.67 -5.58 20.02
CA PHE A 36 16.80 -5.71 20.96
C PHE A 36 17.27 -4.39 21.59
N GLY A 37 17.15 -3.27 20.87
CA GLY A 37 17.65 -1.97 21.33
C GLY A 37 16.67 -1.20 22.22
N VAL A 38 15.37 -1.23 21.92
CA VAL A 38 14.39 -0.42 22.64
C VAL A 38 13.83 -1.16 23.86
N ARG A 39 14.43 -0.91 25.03
CA ARG A 39 13.96 -1.47 26.32
C ARG A 39 12.74 -0.75 26.91
N LYS A 40 12.39 0.45 26.44
CA LYS A 40 11.29 1.27 27.01
C LYS A 40 9.94 1.14 26.31
N ILE A 41 9.89 0.55 25.11
CA ILE A 41 8.64 0.29 24.39
C ILE A 41 8.21 -1.15 24.71
N PHE A 42 7.48 -1.33 25.80
CA PHE A 42 6.93 -2.63 26.19
C PHE A 42 5.55 -2.88 25.54
N GLY A 43 5.29 -4.12 25.15
CA GLY A 43 3.94 -4.61 24.77
C GLY A 43 3.61 -4.60 23.27
N THR A 44 2.32 -4.58 22.94
CA THR A 44 1.78 -4.78 21.58
C THR A 44 2.33 -3.83 20.54
N TYR A 45 2.59 -2.57 20.90
CA TYR A 45 3.09 -1.57 19.95
C TYR A 45 4.35 -2.02 19.21
N LYS A 46 5.23 -2.73 19.92
CA LYS A 46 6.46 -3.30 19.36
C LYS A 46 6.17 -4.31 18.24
N TYR A 47 5.19 -5.18 18.45
CA TYR A 47 4.75 -6.15 17.44
C TYR A 47 4.12 -5.46 16.23
N LEU A 48 3.32 -4.41 16.45
CA LEU A 48 2.73 -3.64 15.35
C LEU A 48 3.80 -2.96 14.47
N MET A 49 4.86 -2.44 15.08
CA MET A 49 6.00 -1.85 14.35
C MET A 49 6.76 -2.92 13.54
N VAL A 50 7.05 -4.07 14.15
CA VAL A 50 7.76 -5.18 13.48
C VAL A 50 6.95 -5.72 12.29
N VAL A 51 5.65 -5.97 12.48
CA VAL A 51 4.76 -6.47 11.40
C VAL A 51 4.69 -5.47 10.25
N PHE A 52 4.54 -4.17 10.54
CA PHE A 52 4.52 -3.14 9.50
C PHE A 52 5.83 -3.09 8.70
N SER A 53 6.99 -3.14 9.39
CA SER A 53 8.28 -3.18 8.72
C SER A 53 8.48 -4.46 7.89
N ALA A 54 8.04 -5.61 8.40
CA ALA A 54 8.09 -6.86 7.64
C ALA A 54 7.22 -6.83 6.37
N LEU A 55 6.00 -6.27 6.46
CA LEU A 55 5.14 -6.05 5.29
C LEU A 55 5.80 -5.10 4.27
N GLY A 56 6.43 -4.02 4.74
CA GLY A 56 7.15 -3.09 3.87
C GLY A 56 8.33 -3.74 3.14
N ILE A 57 9.12 -4.57 3.83
CA ILE A 57 10.20 -5.35 3.21
C ILE A 57 9.62 -6.34 2.18
N PHE A 58 8.55 -7.03 2.54
CA PHE A 58 7.91 -7.98 1.63
C PHE A 58 7.37 -7.30 0.36
N LEU A 59 6.73 -6.14 0.49
CA LEU A 59 6.29 -5.33 -0.65
C LEU A 59 7.47 -4.89 -1.52
N ALA A 60 8.57 -4.45 -0.91
CA ALA A 60 9.79 -4.08 -1.64
C ALA A 60 10.42 -5.28 -2.37
N CYS A 61 10.37 -6.49 -1.78
CA CYS A 61 10.78 -7.71 -2.47
C CYS A 61 9.92 -7.98 -3.70
N LEU A 62 8.59 -7.87 -3.59
CA LEU A 62 7.68 -8.08 -4.71
C LEU A 62 7.97 -7.08 -5.84
N ASP A 63 8.15 -5.80 -5.52
CA ASP A 63 8.49 -4.76 -6.49
C ASP A 63 9.84 -5.03 -7.20
N ALA A 64 10.84 -5.44 -6.43
CA ALA A 64 12.18 -5.73 -6.94
C ALA A 64 12.24 -6.99 -7.82
N VAL A 65 11.40 -8.00 -7.55
CA VAL A 65 11.39 -9.27 -8.28
C VAL A 65 10.49 -9.19 -9.52
N PHE A 66 9.28 -8.65 -9.37
CA PHE A 66 8.25 -8.74 -10.39
C PHE A 66 8.11 -7.45 -11.22
N HIS A 67 8.70 -6.34 -10.78
CA HIS A 67 8.72 -5.06 -11.50
C HIS A 67 7.33 -4.66 -12.04
N PRO A 68 6.32 -4.50 -11.17
CA PRO A 68 5.01 -4.02 -11.59
C PRO A 68 5.14 -2.61 -12.19
N ASN A 69 4.47 -2.36 -13.30
CA ASN A 69 4.40 -1.06 -13.98
C ASN A 69 2.94 -0.63 -14.09
N LEU A 70 2.71 0.67 -13.95
CA LEU A 70 1.39 1.28 -14.09
C LEU A 70 1.48 2.36 -15.15
N HIS A 71 0.65 2.27 -16.19
CA HIS A 71 0.58 3.22 -17.29
C HIS A 71 -0.81 3.78 -17.42
N PHE A 72 -0.97 5.09 -17.22
CA PHE A 72 -2.25 5.78 -17.43
C PHE A 72 -2.34 6.27 -18.88
N TYR A 73 -3.51 6.07 -19.48
CA TYR A 73 -3.79 6.54 -20.83
C TYR A 73 -5.26 6.91 -20.97
N ASN A 74 -5.51 8.21 -21.23
CA ASN A 74 -6.84 8.81 -21.30
C ASN A 74 -7.70 8.45 -20.07
N SER A 75 -8.81 7.73 -20.29
CA SER A 75 -9.79 7.34 -19.26
C SER A 75 -9.53 5.96 -18.64
N GLY A 76 -8.32 5.40 -18.80
CA GLY A 76 -7.97 4.08 -18.31
C GLY A 76 -6.51 3.95 -17.91
N TYR A 77 -6.14 2.76 -17.42
CA TYR A 77 -4.76 2.42 -17.11
C TYR A 77 -4.47 0.93 -17.32
N VAL A 78 -3.19 0.61 -17.48
CA VAL A 78 -2.67 -0.74 -17.61
C VAL A 78 -1.72 -1.01 -16.46
N PHE A 79 -1.94 -2.12 -15.75
CA PHE A 79 -1.05 -2.63 -14.71
C PHE A 79 -0.39 -3.92 -15.18
N PHE A 80 0.92 -3.91 -15.39
CA PHE A 80 1.60 -4.96 -16.13
C PHE A 80 3.04 -5.17 -15.67
N THR A 81 3.67 -6.24 -16.16
CA THR A 81 5.12 -6.43 -16.04
C THR A 81 5.71 -6.87 -17.37
N LEU A 82 6.87 -6.31 -17.71
CA LEU A 82 7.62 -6.65 -18.92
C LEU A 82 8.50 -7.90 -18.75
N LYS A 83 8.67 -8.40 -17.53
CA LYS A 83 9.54 -9.52 -17.22
C LYS A 83 8.78 -10.61 -16.49
N THR A 84 8.96 -11.84 -16.93
CA THR A 84 8.43 -13.05 -16.27
C THR A 84 9.58 -13.78 -15.58
N PRO A 85 9.95 -13.38 -14.35
CA PRO A 85 11.01 -14.06 -13.62
C PRO A 85 10.64 -15.53 -13.40
N PHE A 86 11.66 -16.39 -13.37
CA PHE A 86 11.53 -17.83 -13.10
C PHE A 86 10.70 -18.63 -14.12
N GLY A 87 10.42 -18.08 -15.30
CA GLY A 87 9.65 -18.77 -16.34
C GLY A 87 8.18 -19.02 -15.99
N LEU A 88 7.62 -18.20 -15.09
CA LEU A 88 6.23 -18.31 -14.65
C LEU A 88 5.25 -18.02 -15.81
N SER A 89 4.11 -18.71 -15.81
CA SER A 89 3.05 -18.48 -16.80
C SER A 89 2.43 -17.08 -16.65
N GLN A 90 1.84 -16.55 -17.73
CA GLN A 90 1.17 -15.24 -17.67
C GLN A 90 0.07 -15.19 -16.61
N THR A 91 -0.74 -16.25 -16.48
CA THR A 91 -1.78 -16.35 -15.44
C THR A 91 -1.20 -16.27 -14.03
N CYS A 92 -0.09 -16.97 -13.78
CA CYS A 92 0.60 -16.92 -12.49
C CYS A 92 1.13 -15.51 -12.20
N MET A 93 1.71 -14.86 -13.21
CA MET A 93 2.20 -13.49 -13.11
C MET A 93 1.08 -12.48 -12.85
N THR A 94 -0.07 -12.61 -13.52
CA THR A 94 -1.26 -11.79 -13.24
C THR A 94 -1.76 -11.99 -11.82
N ALA A 95 -1.78 -13.24 -11.33
CA ALA A 95 -2.13 -13.53 -9.93
C ALA A 95 -1.14 -12.85 -8.96
N ILE A 96 0.16 -12.86 -9.26
CA ILE A 96 1.18 -12.18 -8.46
C ILE A 96 0.99 -10.64 -8.48
N LEU A 97 0.67 -10.05 -9.63
CA LEU A 97 0.35 -8.63 -9.73
C LEU A 97 -0.87 -8.25 -8.87
N THR A 98 -1.91 -9.08 -8.85
CA THR A 98 -3.09 -8.84 -7.98
C THR A 98 -2.76 -9.04 -6.49
N LEU A 99 -1.87 -10.00 -6.17
CA LEU A 99 -1.42 -10.21 -4.80
C LEU A 99 -0.66 -8.97 -4.30
N TYR A 100 0.15 -8.36 -5.16
CA TYR A 100 0.85 -7.11 -4.85
C TYR A 100 -0.12 -6.01 -4.41
N THR A 101 -1.26 -5.82 -5.08
CA THR A 101 -2.26 -4.82 -4.66
C THR A 101 -2.90 -5.18 -3.32
N GLY A 102 -3.11 -6.46 -3.03
CA GLY A 102 -3.56 -6.93 -1.71
C GLY A 102 -2.56 -6.64 -0.60
N VAL A 103 -1.27 -6.88 -0.83
CA VAL A 103 -0.19 -6.57 0.12
C VAL A 103 -0.05 -5.07 0.34
N TYR A 104 -0.23 -4.28 -0.71
CA TYR A 104 -0.30 -2.82 -0.62
C TYR A 104 -1.45 -2.38 0.32
N SER A 105 -2.66 -2.93 0.12
CA SER A 105 -3.79 -2.68 1.01
C SER A 105 -3.51 -3.10 2.46
N LEU A 106 -2.92 -4.28 2.67
CA LEU A 106 -2.52 -4.75 4.01
C LEU A 106 -1.62 -3.73 4.71
N THR A 107 -0.67 -3.17 3.97
CA THR A 107 0.31 -2.22 4.49
C THR A 107 -0.36 -0.90 4.91
N ILE A 108 -1.28 -0.37 4.10
CA ILE A 108 -2.03 0.86 4.44
C ILE A 108 -2.97 0.61 5.62
N SER A 109 -3.69 -0.52 5.63
CA SER A 109 -4.56 -0.87 6.77
C SER A 109 -3.75 -1.05 8.06
N MET A 110 -2.54 -1.61 7.97
CA MET A 110 -1.64 -1.72 9.11
C MET A 110 -1.18 -0.34 9.61
N LEU A 111 -0.93 0.61 8.72
CA LEU A 111 -0.63 1.99 9.10
C LEU A 111 -1.82 2.65 9.82
N ALA A 112 -3.05 2.47 9.33
CA ALA A 112 -4.25 2.95 10.01
C ALA A 112 -4.41 2.33 11.41
N VAL A 113 -4.17 1.03 11.56
CA VAL A 113 -4.15 0.34 12.86
C VAL A 113 -3.12 0.96 13.82
N GLN A 114 -1.94 1.34 13.33
CA GLN A 114 -0.95 2.03 14.18
C GLN A 114 -1.45 3.39 14.67
N PHE A 115 -2.16 4.16 13.83
CA PHE A 115 -2.78 5.41 14.24
C PHE A 115 -3.84 5.20 15.31
N VAL A 116 -4.73 4.21 15.12
CA VAL A 116 -5.75 3.84 16.11
C VAL A 116 -5.10 3.41 17.42
N TYR A 117 -4.08 2.55 17.38
CA TYR A 117 -3.36 2.12 18.57
C TYR A 117 -2.80 3.31 19.35
N ARG A 118 -2.13 4.25 18.66
CA ARG A 118 -1.54 5.45 19.28
C ARG A 118 -2.62 6.34 19.90
N TYR A 119 -3.74 6.51 19.22
CA TYR A 119 -4.88 7.25 19.75
C TYR A 119 -5.44 6.58 21.01
N CYS A 120 -5.71 5.28 20.98
CA CYS A 120 -6.19 4.53 22.14
C CYS A 120 -5.20 4.59 23.31
N ALA A 121 -3.90 4.51 23.05
CA ALA A 121 -2.88 4.58 24.08
C ALA A 121 -2.82 5.93 24.80
N LEU A 122 -3.19 7.03 24.14
CA LEU A 122 -3.23 8.37 24.71
C LEU A 122 -4.58 8.71 25.36
N PHE A 123 -5.68 8.29 24.73
CA PHE A 123 -7.01 8.78 25.08
C PHE A 123 -7.91 7.75 25.75
N SER A 124 -7.74 6.46 25.45
CA SER A 124 -8.73 5.44 25.83
C SER A 124 -8.08 4.09 26.16
N LEU A 125 -7.52 3.99 27.37
CA LEU A 125 -6.82 2.79 27.88
C LEU A 125 -7.69 1.52 27.91
N SER A 126 -9.01 1.62 27.97
CA SER A 126 -9.92 0.47 27.89
C SER A 126 -9.85 -0.25 26.54
N TYR A 127 -9.71 0.50 25.44
CA TYR A 127 -9.63 -0.03 24.08
C TYR A 127 -8.26 -0.66 23.76
N LEU A 128 -7.22 -0.33 24.53
CA LEU A 128 -5.92 -1.03 24.44
C LEU A 128 -6.03 -2.53 24.72
N SER A 129 -7.10 -2.98 25.40
CA SER A 129 -7.35 -4.41 25.60
C SER A 129 -7.58 -5.18 24.29
N PHE A 130 -8.12 -4.54 23.25
CA PHE A 130 -8.28 -5.15 21.91
C PHE A 130 -6.96 -5.46 21.23
N PHE A 131 -5.88 -4.83 21.68
CA PHE A 131 -4.54 -5.03 21.14
C PHE A 131 -3.73 -6.03 21.96
N ARG A 132 -4.27 -6.68 23.00
CA ARG A 132 -3.49 -7.56 23.89
C ARG A 132 -4.04 -8.99 23.89
N GLY A 133 -3.11 -9.96 24.01
CA GLY A 133 -3.44 -11.37 24.11
C GLY A 133 -4.25 -11.87 22.91
N TRP A 134 -5.26 -12.71 23.16
CA TRP A 134 -6.14 -13.26 22.13
C TRP A 134 -6.94 -12.20 21.35
N LYS A 135 -7.22 -11.04 21.98
CA LYS A 135 -7.99 -9.97 21.31
C LYS A 135 -7.23 -9.32 20.14
N SER A 136 -5.92 -9.50 20.06
CA SER A 136 -5.07 -9.06 18.93
C SER A 136 -5.53 -9.62 17.58
N VAL A 137 -6.30 -10.71 17.57
CA VAL A 137 -6.95 -11.21 16.35
C VAL A 137 -7.80 -10.13 15.68
N SER A 138 -8.37 -9.18 16.42
CA SER A 138 -9.20 -8.10 15.87
C SER A 138 -8.48 -7.25 14.81
N TRP A 139 -7.29 -6.74 15.11
CA TRP A 139 -6.54 -5.90 14.16
C TRP A 139 -5.91 -6.73 13.04
N ILE A 140 -5.57 -8.00 13.29
CA ILE A 140 -5.11 -8.94 12.26
C ILE A 140 -6.23 -9.20 11.26
N SER A 141 -7.44 -9.51 11.75
CA SER A 141 -8.61 -9.70 10.90
C SER A 141 -8.96 -8.43 10.12
N TYR A 142 -8.83 -7.26 10.72
CA TYR A 142 -9.03 -5.97 10.04
C TYR A 142 -8.09 -5.82 8.84
N ILE A 143 -6.78 -5.99 9.02
CA ILE A 143 -5.83 -5.85 7.91
C ILE A 143 -6.07 -6.92 6.84
N LEU A 144 -6.27 -8.18 7.24
CA LEU A 144 -6.50 -9.30 6.32
C LEU A 144 -7.77 -9.10 5.50
N PHE A 145 -8.85 -8.61 6.12
CA PHE A 145 -10.10 -8.31 5.42
C PHE A 145 -9.86 -7.35 4.24
N PHE A 146 -9.20 -6.21 4.50
CA PHE A 146 -8.90 -5.22 3.44
C PHE A 146 -7.89 -5.72 2.41
N GLY A 147 -6.88 -6.48 2.84
CA GLY A 147 -5.92 -7.14 1.96
C GLY A 147 -6.56 -8.09 0.97
N ILE A 148 -7.37 -9.01 1.49
CA ILE A 148 -8.02 -10.07 0.72
C ILE A 148 -9.08 -9.49 -0.21
N ILE A 149 -9.91 -8.55 0.27
CA ILE A 149 -10.96 -7.97 -0.58
C ILE A 149 -10.37 -7.18 -1.75
N TRP A 150 -9.28 -6.42 -1.56
CA TRP A 150 -8.61 -5.75 -2.67
C TRP A 150 -7.97 -6.78 -3.61
N TRP A 151 -7.26 -7.77 -3.08
CA TRP A 151 -6.65 -8.81 -3.92
C TRP A 151 -7.68 -9.51 -4.82
N ILE A 152 -8.78 -10.01 -4.25
CA ILE A 152 -9.86 -10.67 -4.98
C ILE A 152 -10.50 -9.68 -5.97
N GLY A 153 -10.78 -8.45 -5.52
CA GLY A 153 -11.34 -7.40 -6.37
C GLY A 153 -10.47 -7.11 -7.59
N ALA A 154 -9.16 -6.99 -7.42
CA ALA A 154 -8.23 -6.78 -8.52
C ALA A 154 -8.19 -8.00 -9.45
N TYR A 155 -8.23 -9.21 -8.92
CA TYR A 155 -8.18 -10.42 -9.74
C TYR A 155 -9.40 -10.61 -10.64
N TYR A 156 -10.61 -10.25 -10.17
CA TYR A 156 -11.84 -10.48 -10.92
C TYR A 156 -12.39 -9.26 -11.65
N LEU A 157 -12.19 -8.05 -11.12
CA LEU A 157 -12.89 -6.86 -11.62
C LEU A 157 -12.11 -6.04 -12.66
N ILE A 158 -10.81 -6.28 -12.83
CA ILE A 158 -9.95 -5.59 -13.83
C ILE A 158 -9.25 -6.57 -14.78
N GLN A 159 -9.88 -7.71 -15.02
CA GLN A 159 -9.38 -8.66 -16.02
C GLN A 159 -9.36 -8.04 -17.41
N MET A 160 -8.35 -8.39 -18.18
CA MET A 160 -8.24 -7.96 -19.58
C MET A 160 -9.30 -8.65 -20.42
N ASP A 161 -10.12 -7.86 -21.11
CA ASP A 161 -11.03 -8.30 -22.17
C ASP A 161 -10.63 -7.73 -23.53
N ASP A 162 -11.29 -8.19 -24.59
CA ASP A 162 -10.96 -7.81 -25.97
C ASP A 162 -11.08 -6.30 -26.21
N ILE A 163 -12.02 -5.65 -25.53
CA ILE A 163 -12.26 -4.20 -25.64
C ILE A 163 -11.08 -3.43 -25.04
N CYS A 164 -10.68 -3.76 -23.81
CA CYS A 164 -9.47 -3.23 -23.18
C CYS A 164 -8.23 -3.49 -24.04
N ALA A 165 -8.02 -4.73 -24.47
CA ALA A 165 -6.85 -5.14 -25.23
C ALA A 165 -6.73 -4.32 -26.53
N ASN A 166 -7.83 -4.13 -27.27
CA ASN A 166 -7.85 -3.31 -28.48
C ASN A 166 -7.63 -1.83 -28.20
N TYR A 167 -8.23 -1.29 -27.13
CA TYR A 167 -8.09 0.11 -26.74
C TYR A 167 -6.63 0.48 -26.42
N PHE A 168 -5.92 -0.38 -25.68
CA PHE A 168 -4.53 -0.13 -25.29
C PHE A 168 -3.51 -0.65 -26.30
N LYS A 169 -3.89 -1.44 -27.32
CA LYS A 169 -2.97 -2.12 -28.24
C LYS A 169 -1.92 -1.19 -28.84
N ASN A 170 -2.37 -0.10 -29.47
CA ASN A 170 -1.47 0.81 -30.16
C ASN A 170 -0.59 1.60 -29.18
N GLU A 171 -1.12 1.95 -28.01
CA GLU A 171 -0.36 2.63 -26.97
C GLU A 171 0.72 1.70 -26.39
N MET A 172 0.40 0.44 -26.10
CA MET A 172 1.37 -0.52 -25.58
C MET A 172 2.47 -0.83 -26.60
N LEU A 173 2.12 -0.98 -27.87
CA LEU A 173 3.11 -1.13 -28.94
C LEU A 173 4.02 0.10 -29.07
N LEU A 174 3.44 1.31 -29.06
CA LEU A 174 4.20 2.54 -29.23
C LEU A 174 5.14 2.83 -28.04
N ARG A 175 4.70 2.54 -26.82
CA ARG A 175 5.43 2.88 -25.59
C ARG A 175 6.37 1.79 -25.11
N TYR A 176 5.98 0.54 -25.27
CA TYR A 176 6.64 -0.59 -24.62
C TYR A 176 7.04 -1.68 -25.62
N GLU A 177 6.70 -1.55 -26.90
CA GLU A 177 7.06 -2.49 -27.96
C GLU A 177 6.53 -3.91 -27.70
N VAL A 178 5.39 -4.02 -27.01
CA VAL A 178 4.74 -5.30 -26.66
C VAL A 178 3.27 -5.31 -27.04
N LEU A 179 2.77 -6.47 -27.43
CA LEU A 179 1.33 -6.70 -27.57
C LEU A 179 0.70 -7.03 -26.20
N PRO A 180 -0.56 -6.62 -25.96
CA PRO A 180 -1.31 -7.00 -24.75
C PRO A 180 -1.33 -8.50 -24.43
N THR A 181 -1.27 -9.36 -25.45
CA THR A 181 -1.31 -10.82 -25.32
C THR A 181 0.04 -11.46 -25.00
N GLU A 182 1.15 -10.72 -25.12
CA GLU A 182 2.50 -11.27 -24.99
C GLU A 182 3.03 -11.21 -23.55
N VAL A 183 2.50 -10.29 -22.74
CA VAL A 183 2.97 -10.08 -21.37
C VAL A 183 1.80 -10.04 -20.37
N PRO A 184 2.06 -10.34 -19.08
CA PRO A 184 1.02 -10.30 -18.06
C PRO A 184 0.53 -8.86 -17.84
N MET A 185 -0.76 -8.62 -18.07
CA MET A 185 -1.40 -7.31 -17.89
C MET A 185 -2.78 -7.44 -17.25
N MET A 186 -3.16 -6.38 -16.54
CA MET A 186 -4.52 -6.06 -16.13
C MET A 186 -4.86 -4.67 -16.65
N MET A 187 -6.11 -4.48 -17.05
CA MET A 187 -6.52 -3.25 -17.73
C MET A 187 -7.80 -2.72 -17.11
N PHE A 188 -7.76 -1.44 -16.77
CA PHE A 188 -8.91 -0.71 -16.32
C PHE A 188 -9.32 0.30 -17.38
N LEU A 189 -10.62 0.36 -17.65
CA LEU A 189 -11.20 1.36 -18.53
C LEU A 189 -12.57 1.79 -18.00
N ALA A 190 -12.74 3.09 -17.73
CA ALA A 190 -13.96 3.58 -17.09
C ALA A 190 -15.21 3.46 -17.99
N PHE A 191 -15.05 3.75 -19.28
CA PHE A 191 -16.14 3.79 -20.24
C PHE A 191 -15.84 2.91 -21.45
N ASP A 192 -16.87 2.30 -22.03
CA ASP A 192 -16.73 1.60 -23.29
C ASP A 192 -16.45 2.60 -24.43
N PRO A 193 -15.39 2.42 -25.23
CA PRO A 193 -15.06 3.34 -26.32
C PRO A 193 -16.10 3.37 -27.45
N SER A 194 -16.92 2.32 -27.59
CA SER A 194 -17.87 2.18 -28.70
C SER A 194 -19.17 2.96 -28.49
N ASP A 195 -19.70 2.97 -27.27
CA ASP A 195 -20.99 3.59 -26.93
C ASP A 195 -20.93 4.58 -25.76
N GLY A 196 -19.78 4.71 -25.09
CA GLY A 196 -19.59 5.59 -23.93
C GLY A 196 -20.23 5.08 -22.64
N SER A 197 -20.74 3.85 -22.60
CA SER A 197 -21.39 3.27 -21.43
C SER A 197 -20.39 3.01 -20.30
N VAL A 198 -20.87 3.07 -19.05
CA VAL A 198 -20.03 2.78 -17.88
C VAL A 198 -19.75 1.28 -17.80
N ARG A 199 -18.47 0.91 -17.72
CA ARG A 199 -18.08 -0.49 -17.54
C ARG A 199 -18.27 -0.90 -16.09
N LEU A 200 -19.39 -1.57 -15.80
CA LEU A 200 -19.85 -1.86 -14.44
C LEU A 200 -18.82 -2.57 -13.55
N TRP A 201 -18.08 -3.55 -14.09
CA TRP A 201 -17.04 -4.26 -13.34
C TRP A 201 -15.90 -3.34 -12.93
N ASN A 202 -15.41 -2.53 -13.88
CA ASN A 202 -14.37 -1.54 -13.64
C ASN A 202 -14.87 -0.46 -12.66
N ALA A 203 -16.09 0.07 -12.85
CA ALA A 203 -16.70 1.02 -11.93
C ALA A 203 -16.82 0.46 -10.50
N SER A 204 -17.18 -0.82 -10.37
CA SER A 204 -17.24 -1.52 -9.09
C SER A 204 -15.86 -1.64 -8.44
N TYR A 205 -14.81 -1.92 -9.23
CA TYR A 205 -13.44 -1.89 -8.74
C TYR A 205 -13.02 -0.51 -8.24
N THR A 206 -13.34 0.55 -8.99
CA THR A 206 -13.07 1.94 -8.57
C THR A 206 -13.76 2.27 -7.25
N LEU A 207 -15.03 1.87 -7.10
CA LEU A 207 -15.76 2.07 -5.86
C LEU A 207 -15.13 1.30 -4.70
N LEU A 208 -14.71 0.05 -4.95
CA LEU A 208 -14.03 -0.80 -3.97
C LEU A 208 -12.74 -0.13 -3.47
N ILE A 209 -11.81 0.21 -4.37
CA ILE A 209 -10.52 0.81 -3.97
C ILE A 209 -10.73 2.18 -3.30
N SER A 210 -11.67 2.99 -3.79
CA SER A 210 -11.95 4.30 -3.21
C SER A 210 -12.55 4.18 -1.81
N SER A 211 -13.41 3.19 -1.59
CA SER A 211 -13.99 2.92 -0.27
C SER A 211 -12.94 2.42 0.70
N ILE A 212 -12.08 1.49 0.29
CA ILE A 212 -10.98 0.98 1.13
C ILE A 212 -10.05 2.13 1.52
N MET A 213 -9.54 2.88 0.52
CA MET A 213 -8.62 3.99 0.75
C MET A 213 -9.28 5.09 1.58
N GLY A 214 -10.53 5.43 1.30
CA GLY A 214 -11.31 6.40 2.07
C GLY A 214 -11.41 6.02 3.54
N ILE A 215 -11.77 4.77 3.85
CA ILE A 215 -11.84 4.27 5.23
C ILE A 215 -10.47 4.38 5.93
N GLN A 216 -9.39 3.96 5.27
CA GLN A 216 -8.05 4.02 5.89
C GLN A 216 -7.61 5.46 6.15
N TYR A 217 -7.74 6.36 5.17
CA TYR A 217 -7.34 7.76 5.31
C TYR A 217 -8.20 8.52 6.30
N ILE A 218 -9.53 8.36 6.27
CA ILE A 218 -10.42 9.00 7.25
C ILE A 218 -10.03 8.54 8.67
N THR A 219 -9.77 7.25 8.86
CA THR A 219 -9.31 6.71 10.16
C THR A 219 -8.00 7.35 10.61
N MET A 220 -7.00 7.42 9.72
CA MET A 220 -5.70 8.03 10.03
C MET A 220 -5.82 9.52 10.34
N ILE A 221 -6.57 10.27 9.53
CA ILE A 221 -6.78 11.71 9.70
C ILE A 221 -7.53 11.99 11.00
N TYR A 222 -8.61 11.25 11.27
CA TYR A 222 -9.37 11.39 12.51
C TYR A 222 -8.51 11.12 13.75
N CYS A 223 -7.77 10.00 13.76
CA CYS A 223 -6.88 9.66 14.86
C CYS A 223 -5.76 10.69 15.02
N GLY A 224 -5.13 11.10 13.91
CA GLY A 224 -4.04 12.07 13.89
C GLY A 224 -4.49 13.45 14.36
N TRP A 225 -5.63 13.94 13.88
CA TRP A 225 -6.20 15.24 14.27
C TRP A 225 -6.60 15.27 15.75
N ASN A 226 -7.26 14.22 16.24
CA ASN A 226 -7.61 14.14 17.65
C ASN A 226 -6.39 14.00 18.55
N MET A 227 -5.37 13.26 18.10
CA MET A 227 -4.08 13.24 18.78
C MET A 227 -3.46 14.62 18.82
N TYR A 228 -3.45 15.36 17.71
CA TYR A 228 -2.88 16.70 17.66
C TYR A 228 -3.60 17.69 18.60
N SER A 229 -4.91 17.81 18.45
CA SER A 229 -5.72 18.82 19.14
C SER A 229 -5.80 18.59 20.65
N LYS A 230 -5.98 17.34 21.09
CA LYS A 230 -6.16 17.01 22.52
C LYS A 230 -4.85 16.75 23.25
N MET A 231 -3.73 16.69 22.53
CA MET A 231 -2.43 16.43 23.14
C MET A 231 -1.98 17.60 24.02
N GLU A 232 -2.28 18.85 23.66
CA GLU A 232 -1.82 20.02 24.44
C GLU A 232 -2.52 20.11 25.81
N GLU A 233 -3.83 19.87 25.86
CA GLU A 233 -4.60 19.79 27.11
C GLU A 233 -4.16 18.65 28.02
N LYS A 234 -3.96 17.45 27.48
CA LYS A 234 -3.71 16.24 28.28
C LYS A 234 -2.25 16.09 28.72
N ILE A 235 -1.32 16.66 27.96
CA ILE A 235 0.11 16.67 28.28
C ILE A 235 0.47 17.71 29.36
N SER A 236 -0.44 18.63 29.70
CA SER A 236 -0.26 19.55 30.83
C SER A 236 -0.03 18.82 32.16
N GLY A 237 -0.63 17.64 32.35
CA GLY A 237 -0.50 16.82 33.57
C GLY A 237 0.56 15.70 33.52
N LEU A 238 1.31 15.54 32.42
CA LEU A 238 2.31 14.47 32.26
C LEU A 238 3.72 14.97 32.60
N SER A 239 4.58 14.08 33.10
CA SER A 239 5.99 14.41 33.37
C SER A 239 6.69 14.90 32.10
N THR A 240 7.64 15.83 32.25
CA THR A 240 8.39 16.47 31.15
C THR A 240 9.05 15.47 30.20
N SER A 241 9.52 14.33 30.73
CA SER A 241 10.12 13.26 29.93
C SER A 241 9.11 12.55 29.02
N LEU A 242 7.92 12.24 29.54
CA LEU A 242 6.84 11.55 28.81
C LEU A 242 6.17 12.50 27.79
N LYS A 243 6.00 13.78 28.16
CA LYS A 243 5.62 14.89 27.27
C LYS A 243 6.51 14.97 26.03
N ARG A 244 7.83 14.95 26.24
CA ARG A 244 8.82 15.00 25.14
C ARG A 244 8.73 13.77 24.23
N HIS A 245 8.54 12.59 24.80
CA HIS A 245 8.47 11.34 24.04
C HIS A 245 7.23 11.27 23.13
N HIS A 246 6.04 11.61 23.65
CA HIS A 246 4.82 11.65 22.85
C HIS A 246 4.86 12.70 21.74
N ARG A 247 5.43 13.89 22.01
CA ARG A 247 5.58 14.95 21.02
C ARG A 247 6.53 14.57 19.88
N GLN A 248 7.62 13.85 20.18
CA GLN A 248 8.53 13.32 19.18
C GLN A 248 7.87 12.25 18.31
N LEU A 249 7.17 11.29 18.91
CA LEU A 249 6.44 10.25 18.18
C LEU A 249 5.36 10.83 17.25
N PHE A 250 4.67 11.90 17.67
CA PHE A 250 3.69 12.60 16.85
C PHE A 250 4.33 13.28 15.64
N LYS A 251 5.43 14.03 15.85
CA LYS A 251 6.16 14.69 14.74
C LYS A 251 6.65 13.68 13.71
N THR A 252 7.22 12.56 14.13
CA THR A 252 7.68 11.50 13.23
C THR A 252 6.52 10.91 12.42
N LEU A 253 5.34 10.78 13.01
CA LEU A 253 4.16 10.22 12.35
C LEU A 253 3.56 11.17 11.30
N VAL A 254 3.51 12.46 11.59
CA VAL A 254 3.08 13.48 10.61
C VAL A 254 4.03 13.49 9.42
N LEU A 255 5.34 13.43 9.67
CA LEU A 255 6.33 13.28 8.59
C LEU A 255 6.09 11.99 7.80
N GLN A 256 5.79 10.88 8.47
CA GLN A 256 5.52 9.60 7.80
C GLN A 256 4.31 9.66 6.85
N VAL A 257 3.23 10.34 7.25
CA VAL A 257 2.04 10.54 6.38
C VAL A 257 2.33 11.51 5.25
N VAL A 258 3.01 12.63 5.51
CA VAL A 258 3.38 13.62 4.47
C VAL A 258 4.31 12.97 3.44
N SER A 259 5.28 12.17 3.87
CA SER A 259 6.15 11.43 2.97
C SER A 259 5.34 10.47 2.09
N ILE A 260 4.43 9.68 2.66
CA ILE A 260 3.59 8.73 1.89
C ILE A 260 2.67 9.46 0.89
N LEU A 261 2.09 10.60 1.28
CA LEU A 261 1.28 11.46 0.40
C LEU A 261 2.10 12.11 -0.71
N SER A 262 3.42 12.30 -0.52
CA SER A 262 4.31 12.86 -1.54
C SER A 262 4.70 11.84 -2.63
N TYR A 263 4.40 10.55 -2.40
CA TYR A 263 4.68 9.44 -3.32
C TYR A 263 3.40 8.79 -3.89
N SER A 264 2.21 9.32 -3.57
CA SER A 264 0.92 8.93 -4.17
C SER A 264 0.52 9.94 -5.24
#